data_AF-A0A940FFA5-F1
#
_entry.id   AF-A0A940FFA5-F1
#
_cell.length_a   1.000
_cell.length_b   1.000
_cell.length_c   1.000
_cell.angle_alpha   90.00
_cell.angle_beta   90.00
_cell.angle_gamma   90.00
#
_symmetry.space_group_name_H-M   'P 1'
#
loop_
_entity.id
_entity.type
_entity.pdbx_description
1 polymer ?
#
loop_
_entity_poly.entity_id
_entity_poly.type
_entity_poly.pdbx_seq_one_letter_code
_entity_poly.pdbx_strand_id
1 'polypeptide(L)'
;MQLDTNFYERCIDTLEKAFSKLTQADPENIEYDIYRSACIKEFEIILEQSGKLLKKILKPFFHSSKAVDSLYFKDIFRHAAKHNLLTEESCEHWLLYSDIRNNTAHDYGVNFAEETLTLLPQFLKEARLLAEIINQHGDADKR
;
A
#
# COMPACT_ATOMS: atom_id res chain seq x y z
N MET A 1 -10.55 -16.87 9.89
CA MET A 1 -10.85 -16.50 8.47
C MET A 1 -9.52 -16.38 7.72
N GLN A 2 -9.24 -17.19 6.69
CA GLN A 2 -7.96 -17.10 5.98
C GLN A 2 -7.87 -15.75 5.26
N LEU A 3 -6.92 -14.91 5.66
CA LEU A 3 -6.58 -13.70 4.94
C LEU A 3 -5.62 -14.10 3.82
N ASP A 4 -6.10 -14.06 2.59
CA ASP A 4 -5.30 -14.33 1.41
C ASP A 4 -4.57 -13.05 0.97
N THR A 5 -3.25 -13.03 1.13
CA THR A 5 -2.36 -11.95 0.67
C THR A 5 -1.79 -12.21 -0.73
N ASN A 6 -2.08 -13.34 -1.39
CA ASN A 6 -1.44 -13.70 -2.67
C ASN A 6 -1.63 -12.64 -3.75
N PHE A 7 -2.83 -12.05 -3.84
CA PHE A 7 -3.09 -10.96 -4.78
C PHE A 7 -2.26 -9.71 -4.45
N TYR A 8 -2.19 -9.37 -3.16
CA TYR A 8 -1.44 -8.22 -2.67
C TYR A 8 0.06 -8.37 -2.91
N GLU A 9 0.63 -9.53 -2.58
CA GLU A 9 2.03 -9.87 -2.82
C GLU A 9 2.36 -9.87 -4.32
N ARG A 10 1.46 -10.39 -5.17
CA ARG A 10 1.64 -10.34 -6.62
C ARG A 10 1.66 -8.92 -7.18
N CYS A 11 0.85 -8.01 -6.62
CA CYS A 11 0.91 -6.58 -6.98
C CYS A 11 2.24 -5.96 -6.55
N ILE A 12 2.74 -6.27 -5.34
CA ILE A 12 4.05 -5.82 -4.86
C ILE A 12 5.17 -6.28 -5.82
N ASP A 13 5.18 -7.55 -6.21
CA ASP A 13 6.18 -8.10 -7.13
C ASP A 13 6.07 -7.46 -8.52
N THR A 14 4.86 -7.15 -8.98
CA THR A 14 4.62 -6.47 -10.25
C THR A 14 5.15 -5.03 -10.20
N LEU A 15 4.90 -4.31 -9.11
CA LEU A 15 5.42 -2.97 -8.88
C LEU A 15 6.95 -2.96 -8.86
N GLU A 16 7.57 -3.87 -8.09
CA GLU A 16 9.02 -3.97 -7.99
C GLU A 16 9.66 -4.23 -9.36
N LYS A 17 9.07 -5.12 -10.15
CA LYS A 17 9.55 -5.42 -11.51
C LYS A 17 9.36 -4.24 -12.46
N ALA A 18 8.20 -3.58 -12.42
CA ALA A 18 7.93 -2.41 -13.24
C ALA A 18 8.91 -1.27 -12.89
N PHE A 19 9.15 -1.02 -11.61
CA PHE A 19 10.07 -0.01 -11.13
C PHE A 19 11.52 -0.31 -11.54
N SER A 20 11.96 -1.56 -11.39
CA SER A 20 13.28 -1.99 -11.86
C SER A 20 13.47 -1.75 -13.36
N LYS A 21 12.44 -2.03 -14.17
CA LYS A 21 12.49 -1.79 -15.62
C LYS A 21 12.45 -0.31 -15.98
N LEU A 22 11.65 0.48 -15.27
CA LEU A 22 11.58 1.92 -15.46
C LEU A 22 12.94 2.59 -15.25
N THR A 23 13.65 2.24 -14.16
CA THR A 23 14.99 2.82 -13.85
C THR A 23 16.07 2.49 -14.89
N GLN A 24 15.84 1.50 -15.76
CA GLN A 24 16.75 1.10 -16.83
C GLN A 24 16.29 1.60 -18.20
N ALA A 25 15.07 2.10 -18.32
CA ALA A 25 14.49 2.53 -19.58
C ALA A 25 14.97 3.94 -19.94
N ASP A 26 15.13 4.19 -21.24
CA ASP A 26 15.38 5.53 -21.76
C ASP A 26 14.09 6.37 -21.64
N PRO A 27 14.11 7.54 -20.96
CA PRO A 27 12.94 8.42 -20.87
C PRO A 27 12.34 8.86 -22.21
N GLU A 28 13.09 8.81 -23.32
CA GLU A 28 12.58 9.14 -24.65
C GLU A 28 11.85 7.97 -25.33
N ASN A 29 11.89 6.76 -24.75
CA ASN A 29 11.28 5.57 -25.31
C ASN A 29 9.90 5.29 -24.67
N ILE A 30 8.95 4.82 -25.48
CA ILE A 30 7.60 4.44 -25.05
C ILE A 30 7.59 3.42 -23.90
N GLU A 31 8.64 2.60 -23.78
CA GLU A 31 8.79 1.67 -22.67
C GLU A 31 8.85 2.38 -21.31
N TYR A 32 9.47 3.55 -21.22
CA TYR A 32 9.49 4.36 -20.01
C TYR A 32 8.07 4.73 -19.58
N ASP A 33 7.25 5.25 -20.50
CA ASP A 33 5.86 5.61 -20.22
C ASP A 33 5.01 4.41 -19.79
N ILE A 34 5.25 3.24 -20.39
CA ILE A 34 4.57 1.99 -20.04
C ILE A 34 4.93 1.58 -18.61
N TYR A 35 6.22 1.51 -18.26
CA TYR A 35 6.63 1.10 -16.92
C TYR A 35 6.25 2.13 -15.85
N ARG A 36 6.28 3.42 -16.19
CA ARG A 36 5.84 4.51 -15.32
C ARG A 36 4.35 4.40 -15.00
N SER A 37 3.53 4.16 -16.03
CA SER A 37 2.09 3.95 -15.87
C SER A 37 1.79 2.71 -15.03
N ALA A 38 2.54 1.62 -15.24
CA ALA A 38 2.43 0.42 -14.42
C ALA A 38 2.79 0.68 -12.95
N CYS A 39 3.87 1.42 -12.67
CA CYS A 39 4.27 1.76 -11.31
C CYS A 39 3.20 2.55 -10.57
N ILE A 40 2.64 3.59 -11.22
CA ILE A 40 1.54 4.38 -10.66
C ILE A 40 0.34 3.48 -10.37
N LYS A 41 -0.01 2.60 -11.32
CA LYS A 41 -1.20 1.78 -11.17
C LYS A 41 -1.07 0.77 -10.04
N GLU A 42 0.06 0.08 -9.96
CA GLU A 42 0.30 -0.88 -8.89
C GLU A 42 0.42 -0.20 -7.53
N PHE A 43 1.02 1.00 -7.44
CA PHE A 43 1.01 1.80 -6.22
C PHE A 43 -0.42 2.05 -5.71
N GLU A 44 -1.34 2.51 -6.58
CA GLU A 44 -2.74 2.72 -6.21
C GLU A 44 -3.43 1.44 -5.73
N ILE A 45 -3.21 0.33 -6.45
CA ILE A 45 -3.81 -0.97 -6.12
C ILE A 45 -3.31 -1.44 -4.75
N ILE A 46 -2.00 -1.43 -4.53
CA ILE A 46 -1.38 -1.83 -3.27
C ILE A 46 -1.90 -0.94 -2.15
N LEU A 47 -1.96 0.38 -2.33
CA LEU A 47 -2.45 1.30 -1.31
C LEU A 47 -3.91 0.98 -0.91
N GLU A 48 -4.79 0.74 -1.88
CA GLU A 48 -6.18 0.37 -1.63
C GLU A 48 -6.30 -0.98 -0.90
N GLN A 49 -5.55 -1.99 -1.35
CA GLN A 49 -5.55 -3.32 -0.73
C GLN A 49 -5.00 -3.30 0.69
N SER A 50 -3.99 -2.47 0.95
CA SER A 50 -3.39 -2.29 2.27
C SER A 50 -4.46 -1.89 3.30
N GLY A 51 -5.26 -0.87 2.98
CA GLY A 51 -6.37 -0.45 3.86
C GLY A 51 -7.45 -1.53 4.02
N LYS A 52 -7.80 -2.26 2.95
CA LYS A 52 -8.80 -3.34 2.99
C LYS A 52 -8.36 -4.50 3.87
N LEU A 53 -7.12 -4.96 3.73
CA LEU A 53 -6.58 -6.08 4.50
C LEU A 53 -6.36 -5.67 5.96
N LEU A 54 -5.83 -4.46 6.20
CA LEU A 54 -5.62 -3.93 7.54
C LEU A 54 -6.94 -3.79 8.32
N LYS A 55 -8.03 -3.35 7.66
CA LYS A 55 -9.38 -3.37 8.26
C LYS A 55 -9.77 -4.78 8.73
N LYS A 56 -9.46 -5.83 7.99
CA LYS A 56 -9.84 -7.19 8.39
C LYS A 56 -9.12 -7.62 9.68
N ILE A 57 -7.83 -7.30 9.83
CA ILE A 57 -7.08 -7.61 11.06
C ILE A 57 -7.42 -6.67 12.22
N LEU A 58 -8.00 -5.49 11.95
CA LEU A 58 -8.49 -4.60 13.00
C LEU A 58 -9.82 -5.02 13.62
N LYS A 59 -10.62 -5.87 12.95
CA LYS A 59 -11.94 -6.30 13.43
C LYS A 59 -11.98 -6.76 14.89
N PRO A 60 -11.03 -7.57 15.40
CA PRO A 60 -11.04 -8.03 16.79
C PRO A 60 -10.85 -6.92 17.83
N PHE A 61 -10.28 -5.77 17.45
CA PHE A 61 -10.02 -4.65 18.35
C PHE A 61 -11.21 -3.70 18.51
N PHE A 62 -12.31 -3.95 17.80
CA PHE A 62 -13.50 -3.10 17.80
C PHE A 62 -14.73 -3.84 18.29
N HIS A 63 -15.69 -3.09 18.83
CA HIS A 63 -16.93 -3.64 19.36
C HIS A 63 -17.87 -4.21 18.28
N SER A 64 -17.63 -3.93 16.99
CA SER A 64 -18.39 -4.49 15.87
C SER A 64 -17.64 -4.33 14.55
N SER A 65 -17.89 -5.24 13.60
CA SER A 65 -17.36 -5.11 12.22
C SER A 65 -17.76 -3.80 11.55
N LYS A 66 -18.99 -3.32 11.81
CA LYS A 66 -19.51 -2.06 11.24
C LYS A 66 -18.69 -0.84 11.67
N ALA A 67 -18.20 -0.82 12.91
CA ALA A 67 -17.35 0.27 13.41
C ALA A 67 -16.03 0.34 12.63
N VAL A 68 -15.43 -0.81 12.32
CA VAL A 68 -14.20 -0.87 11.50
C VAL A 68 -14.46 -0.47 10.07
N ASP A 69 -15.58 -0.93 9.49
CA ASP A 69 -15.92 -0.64 8.11
C ASP A 69 -16.15 0.87 7.88
N SER A 70 -16.63 1.60 8.90
CA SER A 70 -16.80 3.07 8.87
C SER A 70 -15.52 3.89 8.94
N LEU A 71 -14.36 3.28 9.23
CA LEU A 71 -13.09 4.01 9.30
C LEU A 71 -12.68 4.54 7.91
N TYR A 72 -12.24 5.80 7.87
CA TYR A 72 -11.56 6.36 6.70
C TYR A 72 -10.13 5.84 6.62
N PHE A 73 -9.51 5.93 5.44
CA PHE A 73 -8.20 5.34 5.16
C PHE A 73 -7.16 5.67 6.25
N LYS A 74 -6.96 6.96 6.54
CA LYS A 74 -6.00 7.41 7.54
C LYS A 74 -6.28 6.86 8.94
N ASP A 75 -7.55 6.70 9.31
CA ASP A 75 -7.93 6.20 10.62
C ASP A 75 -7.65 4.70 10.76
N ILE A 76 -7.71 3.93 9.67
CA ILE A 76 -7.30 2.52 9.66
C ILE A 76 -5.85 2.40 10.14
N PHE A 77 -4.93 3.18 9.56
CA PHE A 77 -3.50 3.11 9.88
C PHE A 77 -3.20 3.65 11.28
N ARG A 78 -3.88 4.74 11.71
CA ARG A 78 -3.77 5.24 13.08
C ARG A 78 -4.22 4.22 14.11
N HIS A 79 -5.33 3.51 13.85
CA HIS A 79 -5.79 2.44 14.73
C HIS A 79 -4.82 1.25 14.74
N ALA A 80 -4.23 0.90 13.59
CA ALA A 80 -3.21 -0.13 13.53
C ALA A 80 -1.98 0.21 14.37
N ALA A 81 -1.48 1.45 14.31
CA ALA A 81 -0.40 1.92 15.18
C ALA A 81 -0.81 1.90 16.66
N LYS A 82 -2.00 2.41 16.99
CA LYS A 82 -2.54 2.40 18.36
C LYS A 82 -2.62 1.00 18.98
N HIS A 83 -2.87 -0.01 18.17
CA HIS A 83 -2.94 -1.42 18.60
C HIS A 83 -1.62 -2.17 18.42
N ASN A 84 -0.51 -1.46 18.16
CA ASN A 84 0.84 -2.01 17.95
C ASN A 84 0.93 -3.01 16.79
N LEU A 85 0.04 -2.92 15.80
CA LEU A 85 0.13 -3.68 14.55
C LEU A 85 1.15 -3.05 13.60
N LEU A 86 1.34 -1.73 13.71
CA LEU A 86 2.33 -0.96 12.95
C LEU A 86 3.11 -0.07 13.92
N THR A 87 4.33 0.32 13.52
CA THR A 87 5.05 1.39 14.22
C THR A 87 4.43 2.76 13.88
N GLU A 88 4.69 3.77 14.70
CA GLU A 88 4.31 5.15 14.40
C GLU A 88 4.93 5.63 13.09
N GLU A 89 6.20 5.28 12.84
CA GLU A 89 6.91 5.62 11.60
C GLU A 89 6.23 5.00 10.36
N SER A 90 5.93 3.69 10.39
CA SER A 90 5.20 3.03 9.31
C SER A 90 3.83 3.68 9.09
N CYS A 91 3.13 4.05 10.17
CA CYS A 91 1.85 4.76 10.06
C CYS A 91 2.00 6.08 9.29
N GLU A 92 2.98 6.91 9.64
CA GLU A 92 3.23 8.18 8.95
C GLU A 92 3.58 7.97 7.47
N HIS A 93 4.35 6.93 7.12
CA HIS A 93 4.58 6.56 5.72
C HIS A 93 3.26 6.30 4.97
N TRP A 94 2.35 5.50 5.55
CA TRP A 94 1.05 5.22 4.92
C TRP A 94 0.14 6.43 4.80
N LEU A 95 0.19 7.36 5.77
CA LEU A 95 -0.52 8.63 5.68
C LEU A 95 0.01 9.49 4.54
N LEU A 96 1.33 9.58 4.39
CA LEU A 96 1.99 10.27 3.29
C LEU A 96 1.58 9.69 1.92
N TYR A 97 1.62 8.36 1.77
CA TYR A 97 1.21 7.69 0.52
C TYR A 97 -0.25 7.99 0.17
N SER A 98 -1.14 8.08 1.17
CA SER A 98 -2.53 8.49 0.96
C SER A 98 -2.69 9.92 0.47
N ASP A 99 -1.87 10.85 0.96
CA ASP A 99 -1.94 12.26 0.56
C ASP A 99 -1.45 12.44 -0.87
N ILE A 100 -0.35 11.77 -1.20
CA ILE A 100 0.22 11.71 -2.55
C ILE A 100 -0.82 11.19 -3.55
N ARG A 101 -1.54 10.09 -3.21
CA ARG A 101 -2.63 9.53 -4.02
C ARG A 101 -3.88 10.42 -4.12
N ASN A 102 -4.06 11.44 -3.28
CA ASN A 102 -5.16 12.38 -3.40
C ASN A 102 -4.78 13.60 -4.26
N ASN A 103 -3.51 13.99 -4.25
CA ASN A 103 -2.98 15.08 -5.05
C ASN A 103 -2.83 14.72 -6.55
N THR A 104 -2.72 13.43 -6.89
CA THR A 104 -2.74 12.89 -8.27
C THR A 104 -3.91 13.33 -9.13
N ALA A 105 -5.09 13.45 -8.52
CA ALA A 105 -6.33 13.61 -9.28
C ALA A 105 -6.46 15.00 -9.92
N HIS A 106 -5.66 15.97 -9.48
CA HIS A 106 -5.74 17.36 -9.93
C HIS A 106 -4.65 17.77 -10.92
N ASP A 107 -3.49 17.10 -10.95
CA ASP A 107 -2.28 17.68 -11.56
C ASP A 107 -1.68 16.78 -12.66
N TYR A 108 -2.50 16.39 -13.65
CA TYR A 108 -2.13 15.77 -14.95
C TYR A 108 -0.84 14.92 -14.99
N GLY A 109 -0.59 14.11 -13.97
CA GLY A 109 0.38 13.02 -13.93
C GLY A 109 1.87 13.36 -13.99
N VAL A 110 2.34 14.53 -14.47
CA VAL A 110 3.78 14.76 -14.72
C VAL A 110 4.58 14.91 -13.42
N ASN A 111 4.21 15.85 -12.54
CA ASN A 111 4.88 16.06 -11.25
C ASN A 111 4.70 14.87 -10.28
N PHE A 112 3.57 14.18 -10.41
CA PHE A 112 3.23 13.07 -9.55
C PHE A 112 4.15 11.85 -9.69
N ALA A 113 4.59 11.54 -10.90
CA ALA A 113 5.44 10.37 -11.08
C ALA A 113 6.80 10.58 -10.45
N GLU A 114 7.44 11.72 -10.63
CA GLU A 114 8.78 11.94 -10.07
C GLU A 114 8.75 11.84 -8.53
N GLU A 115 7.79 12.49 -7.87
CA GLU A 115 7.64 12.38 -6.41
C GLU A 115 7.32 10.95 -5.96
N THR A 116 6.36 10.28 -6.61
CA THR A 116 5.98 8.91 -6.24
C THR A 116 7.11 7.91 -6.46
N LEU A 117 7.83 8.04 -7.59
CA LEU A 117 8.94 7.17 -7.96
C LEU A 117 10.07 7.21 -6.92
N THR A 118 10.35 8.39 -6.34
CA THR A 118 11.36 8.51 -5.26
C THR A 118 10.97 7.77 -3.98
N LEU A 119 9.66 7.59 -3.73
CA LEU A 119 9.14 6.94 -2.55
C LEU A 119 8.92 5.43 -2.73
N LEU A 120 8.85 4.94 -3.97
CA LEU A 120 8.60 3.52 -4.27
C LEU A 120 9.54 2.55 -3.54
N PRO A 121 10.84 2.81 -3.37
CA PRO A 121 11.71 1.92 -2.61
C PRO A 121 11.26 1.74 -1.15
N GLN A 122 10.81 2.82 -0.49
CA GLN A 122 10.30 2.74 0.88
C GLN A 122 8.89 2.13 0.90
N PHE A 123 8.04 2.51 -0.06
CA PHE A 123 6.69 1.96 -0.19
C PHE A 123 6.69 0.44 -0.33
N LEU A 124 7.57 -0.11 -1.18
CA LEU A 124 7.71 -1.56 -1.38
C LEU A 124 8.11 -2.27 -0.08
N LYS A 125 8.99 -1.68 0.74
CA LYS A 125 9.35 -2.23 2.05
C LYS A 125 8.17 -2.24 3.01
N GLU A 126 7.45 -1.12 3.12
CA GLU A 126 6.27 -1.01 3.97
C GLU A 126 5.17 -1.98 3.54
N ALA A 127 4.96 -2.15 2.23
CA ALA A 127 3.98 -3.07 1.68
C ALA A 127 4.33 -4.54 2.01
N ARG A 128 5.61 -4.93 1.86
CA ARG A 128 6.07 -6.27 2.26
C ARG A 128 5.92 -6.50 3.76
N LEU A 129 6.30 -5.53 4.59
CA LEU A 129 6.12 -5.60 6.04
C LEU A 129 4.64 -5.76 6.42
N LEU A 130 3.75 -5.01 5.78
CA LEU A 130 2.31 -5.13 6.00
C LEU A 130 1.78 -6.52 5.61
N ALA A 131 2.24 -7.10 4.50
CA ALA A 131 1.88 -8.46 4.11
C ALA A 131 2.28 -9.49 5.18
N GLU A 132 3.50 -9.38 5.72
CA GLU A 132 3.98 -10.24 6.81
C GLU A 132 3.09 -10.12 8.06
N ILE A 133 2.77 -8.88 8.47
CA ILE A 133 1.88 -8.62 9.62
C ILE A 133 0.50 -9.25 9.39
N ILE A 134 -0.08 -9.09 8.20
CA ILE A 134 -1.40 -9.65 7.86
C ILE A 134 -1.37 -11.17 7.92
N ASN A 135 -0.34 -11.80 7.35
CA ASN A 135 -0.19 -13.26 7.34
C ASN A 135 -0.05 -13.82 8.76
N GLN A 136 0.76 -13.19 9.61
CA GLN A 136 0.92 -13.58 11.02
C GLN A 136 -0.42 -13.55 11.79
N HIS A 137 -1.24 -12.52 11.56
CA HIS A 137 -2.54 -12.39 12.22
C HIS A 137 -3.64 -13.25 11.57
N GLY A 138 -3.52 -13.58 10.29
CA GLY A 138 -4.42 -14.50 9.57
C GLY A 138 -4.26 -15.96 10.02
N ASP A 139 -3.07 -16.35 10.47
CA ASP A 139 -2.77 -17.68 10.99
C ASP A 139 -3.00 -17.83 12.51
N ALA A 140 -2.99 -16.74 13.28
CA ALA A 140 -3.21 -16.75 14.73
C ALA A 140 -4.61 -17.22 15.14
N ASP A 141 -5.60 -17.12 14.24
CA ASP A 141 -6.99 -17.62 14.41
C ASP A 141 -7.10 -19.16 14.34
N LYS A 142 -5.95 -19.88 14.28
CA LYS A 142 -5.84 -21.35 14.20
C LYS A 142 -5.32 -22.03 15.47
N ARG A 143 -4.94 -21.29 16.52
CA ARG A 143 -4.37 -21.87 17.75
C ARG A 143 -5.26 -21.68 18.96
#